data_AF-A0A8C1RSC4-F1
#
_entry.id   AF-A0A8C1RSC4-F1
#
_cell.length_a   1.000
_cell.length_b   1.000
_cell.length_c   1.000
_cell.angle_alpha   90.00
_cell.angle_beta   90.00
_cell.angle_gamma   90.00
#
_symmetry.space_group_name_H-M   'P 1'
#
loop_
_entity.id
_entity.type
_entity.pdbx_description
1 polymer ?
#
loop_
_entity_poly.entity_id
_entity_poly.type
_entity_poly.pdbx_seq_one_letter_code
_entity_poly.pdbx_strand_id
1 'polypeptide(L)'
;GKLAMDRGWAINVGGGFHHCSSDKGGGFCAYADITLAIKFLFERVEGVARATIIDLDAHQGNGHERDFLEDRRVYIMDVYNRHIYPGDGYAKRAIKRKVELEWGTEDMEYLQKVELHSEGALNEIRPDIIIYNAGTDILDGDPLGGLAISPQGIIKRDEIIFRAARRRGIPILMVTSGGYQKKTARIIADSILNLHRQGLIGEEHRISKSIQFILYGKEHFSFCVPQKKDNFMGLE
;
A
#
# COMPACT_ATOMS: atom_id res chain seq x y z
N GLY A 1 6.20 6.30 4.22
CA GLY A 1 7.60 6.04 3.80
C GLY A 1 8.49 5.74 4.99
N LYS A 2 9.10 6.75 5.60
CA LYS A 2 10.08 6.57 6.69
C LYS A 2 9.60 5.69 7.85
N LEU A 3 8.36 5.89 8.32
CA LEU A 3 7.77 5.04 9.36
C LEU A 3 7.70 3.55 8.95
N ALA A 4 7.45 3.24 7.67
CA ALA A 4 7.47 1.87 7.19
C ALA A 4 8.88 1.29 7.26
N MET A 5 9.91 2.06 6.89
CA MET A 5 11.30 1.64 7.01
C MET A 5 11.71 1.40 8.47
N ASP A 6 11.29 2.28 9.37
CA ASP A 6 11.67 2.23 10.79
C ASP A 6 10.94 1.11 11.55
N ARG A 7 9.67 0.83 11.18
CA ARG A 7 8.76 -0.07 11.94
C ARG A 7 8.37 -1.34 11.19
N GLY A 8 8.81 -1.49 9.93
CA GLY A 8 8.38 -2.55 9.02
C GLY A 8 7.05 -2.29 8.31
N TRP A 9 6.24 -1.33 8.76
CA TRP A 9 4.97 -1.00 8.13
C TRP A 9 4.50 0.43 8.42
N ALA A 10 3.70 1.00 7.53
CA ALA A 10 2.92 2.22 7.77
C ALA A 10 1.67 2.25 6.88
N ILE A 11 0.62 2.93 7.34
CA ILE A 11 -0.62 3.12 6.59
C ILE A 11 -0.94 4.61 6.54
N ASN A 12 -1.19 5.15 5.34
CA ASN A 12 -1.70 6.50 5.13
C ASN A 12 -3.07 6.42 4.45
N VAL A 13 -4.14 6.60 5.23
CA VAL A 13 -5.54 6.50 4.81
C VAL A 13 -5.98 7.67 3.91
N GLY A 14 -5.20 8.75 3.86
CA GLY A 14 -5.50 9.92 3.03
C GLY A 14 -4.70 10.01 1.73
N GLY A 15 -3.94 8.97 1.38
CA GLY A 15 -3.07 8.96 0.19
C GLY A 15 -3.50 7.95 -0.88
N GLY A 16 -2.67 7.81 -1.90
CA GLY A 16 -2.90 6.89 -3.02
C GLY A 16 -3.40 7.60 -4.28
N PHE A 17 -2.99 8.84 -4.52
CA PHE A 17 -3.44 9.65 -5.65
C PHE A 17 -2.74 9.24 -6.95
N HIS A 18 -2.97 7.99 -7.37
CA HIS A 18 -2.18 7.28 -8.37
C HIS A 18 -2.35 7.77 -9.82
N HIS A 19 -3.32 8.66 -10.09
CA HIS A 19 -3.55 9.24 -11.42
C HIS A 19 -2.79 10.56 -11.66
N CYS A 20 -2.22 11.18 -10.62
CA CYS A 20 -1.40 12.37 -10.77
C CYS A 20 0.03 11.97 -11.15
N SER A 21 0.56 12.52 -12.24
CA SER A 21 1.99 12.49 -12.56
C SER A 21 2.70 13.73 -12.00
N SER A 22 4.02 13.76 -12.12
CA SER A 22 4.86 14.88 -11.68
C SER A 22 4.55 16.23 -12.33
N ASP A 23 3.90 16.22 -13.51
CA ASP A 23 3.59 17.40 -14.31
C ASP A 23 2.08 17.60 -14.56
N LYS A 24 1.21 16.67 -14.15
CA LYS A 24 -0.22 16.71 -14.49
C LYS A 24 -1.09 15.96 -13.48
N GLY A 25 -2.16 16.60 -13.01
CA GLY A 25 -3.25 15.95 -12.26
C GLY A 25 -4.23 15.18 -13.16
N GLY A 26 -5.01 14.27 -12.58
CA GLY A 26 -5.99 13.46 -13.31
C GLY A 26 -6.80 12.57 -12.37
N GLY A 27 -7.99 12.11 -12.78
CA GLY A 27 -8.80 11.16 -11.98
C GLY A 27 -8.95 11.53 -10.50
N PHE A 28 -9.36 12.76 -10.20
CA PHE A 28 -9.46 13.33 -8.84
C PHE A 28 -8.14 13.48 -8.05
N CYS A 29 -7.00 13.16 -8.66
CA CYS A 29 -5.68 13.24 -8.07
C CYS A 29 -5.00 14.56 -8.37
N ALA A 30 -4.79 15.37 -7.33
CA ALA A 30 -4.14 16.69 -7.43
C ALA A 30 -2.62 16.66 -7.14
N TYR A 31 -2.15 15.66 -6.41
CA TYR A 31 -0.74 15.53 -6.01
C TYR A 31 -0.25 14.11 -6.25
N ALA A 32 0.94 13.95 -6.82
CA ALA A 32 1.58 12.65 -7.07
C ALA A 32 2.25 12.11 -5.79
N ASP A 33 1.45 11.80 -4.77
CA ASP A 33 1.95 11.44 -3.43
C ASP A 33 2.78 10.15 -3.42
N ILE A 34 2.41 9.14 -4.21
CA ILE A 34 3.20 7.92 -4.40
C ILE A 34 4.58 8.24 -5.00
N THR A 35 4.62 9.04 -6.08
CA THR A 35 5.87 9.46 -6.73
C THR A 35 6.76 10.23 -5.75
N LEU A 36 6.18 11.21 -5.05
CA LEU A 36 6.89 12.02 -4.06
C LEU A 36 7.44 11.15 -2.92
N ALA A 37 6.66 10.18 -2.43
CA ALA A 37 7.10 9.28 -1.38
C ALA A 37 8.31 8.42 -1.80
N ILE A 38 8.30 7.85 -3.01
CA ILE A 38 9.41 7.04 -3.52
C ILE A 38 10.66 7.90 -3.75
N LYS A 39 10.53 9.06 -4.41
CA LYS A 39 11.67 9.98 -4.62
C LYS A 39 12.28 10.43 -3.30
N PHE A 40 11.43 10.81 -2.32
CA PHE A 40 11.89 11.17 -0.98
C PHE A 40 12.67 10.01 -0.33
N LEU A 41 12.18 8.77 -0.42
CA LEU A 41 12.86 7.63 0.15
C LEU A 41 14.23 7.39 -0.48
N PHE A 42 14.33 7.41 -1.81
CA PHE A 42 15.59 7.25 -2.52
C PHE A 42 16.61 8.34 -2.20
N GLU A 43 16.16 9.57 -1.95
CA GLU A 43 17.05 10.69 -1.65
C GLU A 43 17.44 10.82 -0.18
N ARG A 44 16.52 10.48 0.73
CA ARG A 44 16.60 10.90 2.15
C ARG A 44 16.68 9.75 3.14
N VAL A 45 16.50 8.50 2.70
CA VAL A 45 16.56 7.34 3.58
C VAL A 45 17.67 6.39 3.12
N GLU A 46 18.71 6.31 3.93
CA GLU A 46 19.86 5.45 3.65
C GLU A 46 19.44 3.98 3.51
N GLY A 47 20.01 3.31 2.51
CA GLY A 47 19.74 1.90 2.23
C GLY A 47 18.47 1.64 1.41
N VAL A 48 17.69 2.66 1.02
CA VAL A 48 16.56 2.51 0.10
C VAL A 48 17.01 2.86 -1.32
N ALA A 49 17.18 1.84 -2.16
CA ALA A 49 17.60 1.98 -3.54
C ALA A 49 16.59 1.42 -4.55
N ARG A 50 15.66 0.56 -4.11
CA ARG A 50 14.63 -0.05 -4.93
C ARG A 50 13.27 -0.10 -4.24
N ALA A 51 12.24 0.20 -4.99
CA ALA A 51 10.85 0.13 -4.53
C ALA A 51 10.03 -0.76 -5.47
N THR A 52 9.07 -1.49 -4.91
CA THR A 52 8.02 -2.16 -5.69
C THR A 52 6.69 -1.49 -5.40
N ILE A 53 6.01 -1.01 -6.44
CA ILE A 53 4.62 -0.59 -6.38
C ILE A 53 3.75 -1.80 -6.67
N ILE A 54 2.81 -2.08 -5.78
CA ILE A 54 1.71 -3.02 -6.00
C ILE A 54 0.45 -2.17 -5.98
N ASP A 55 -0.11 -1.90 -7.16
CA ASP A 55 -1.37 -1.17 -7.30
C ASP A 55 -2.53 -2.15 -7.53
N LEU A 56 -3.50 -2.11 -6.62
CA LEU A 56 -4.72 -2.93 -6.62
C LEU A 56 -6.00 -2.07 -6.55
N ASP A 57 -5.90 -0.81 -6.98
CA ASP A 57 -7.07 0.02 -7.32
C ASP A 57 -7.73 -0.50 -8.61
N ALA A 58 -9.04 -0.27 -8.77
CA ALA A 58 -9.74 -0.75 -9.96
C ALA A 58 -9.23 -0.09 -11.25
N HIS A 59 -8.68 1.12 -11.16
CA HIS A 59 -8.16 1.88 -12.27
C HIS A 59 -6.65 1.68 -12.44
N GLN A 60 -6.15 1.79 -13.67
CA GLN A 60 -4.71 1.77 -13.92
C GLN A 60 -4.02 2.98 -13.25
N GLY A 61 -2.92 2.73 -12.55
CA GLY A 61 -2.11 3.73 -11.82
C GLY A 61 -1.24 4.62 -12.70
N ASN A 62 -1.81 5.20 -13.76
CA ASN A 62 -1.07 5.84 -14.84
C ASN A 62 -0.15 7.02 -14.43
N GLY A 63 -0.41 7.68 -13.30
CA GLY A 63 0.39 8.80 -12.81
C GLY A 63 1.81 8.37 -12.44
N HIS A 64 1.93 7.41 -11.52
CA HIS A 64 3.24 6.90 -11.10
C HIS A 64 3.90 6.03 -12.18
N GLU A 65 3.12 5.36 -13.02
CA GLU A 65 3.64 4.65 -14.20
C GLU A 65 4.38 5.60 -15.16
N ARG A 66 3.80 6.77 -15.45
CA ARG A 66 4.47 7.79 -16.27
C ARG A 66 5.75 8.27 -15.63
N ASP A 67 5.71 8.57 -14.34
CA ASP A 67 6.85 9.13 -13.60
C ASP A 67 8.04 8.15 -13.50
N PHE A 68 7.77 6.85 -13.46
CA PHE A 68 8.80 5.81 -13.29
C PHE A 68 9.06 4.96 -14.54
N LEU A 69 8.50 5.33 -15.70
CA LEU A 69 8.61 4.56 -16.94
C LEU A 69 10.06 4.15 -17.29
N GLU A 70 11.02 5.05 -17.10
CA GLU A 70 12.44 4.84 -17.40
C GLU A 70 13.30 4.54 -16.15
N ASP A 71 12.70 4.50 -14.95
CA ASP A 71 13.43 4.29 -13.70
C ASP A 71 13.44 2.81 -13.29
N ARG A 72 14.55 2.13 -13.59
CA ARG A 72 14.73 0.70 -13.27
C ARG A 72 14.81 0.40 -11.76
N ARG A 73 14.86 1.40 -10.90
CA ARG A 73 14.80 1.23 -9.44
C ARG A 73 13.38 0.95 -8.95
N VAL A 74 12.37 1.24 -9.76
CA VAL A 74 10.96 1.03 -9.42
C VAL A 74 10.40 -0.11 -10.26
N TYR A 75 9.88 -1.13 -9.58
CA TYR A 75 9.12 -2.20 -10.22
C TYR A 75 7.64 -1.94 -10.00
N ILE A 76 6.84 -2.03 -11.06
CA ILE A 76 5.40 -1.79 -10.99
C ILE A 76 4.64 -3.08 -11.33
N MET A 77 3.83 -3.52 -10.38
CA MET A 77 2.73 -4.44 -10.60
C MET A 77 1.42 -3.64 -10.49
N ASP A 78 0.56 -3.81 -11.47
CA ASP A 78 -0.76 -3.17 -11.50
C ASP A 78 -1.83 -4.20 -11.90
N VAL A 79 -2.91 -4.25 -11.11
CA VAL A 79 -4.06 -5.16 -11.25
C VAL A 79 -5.34 -4.32 -11.32
N TYR A 80 -5.87 -4.13 -12.52
CA TYR A 80 -6.94 -3.17 -12.76
C TYR A 80 -7.95 -3.69 -13.79
N ASN A 81 -9.15 -3.10 -13.78
CA ASN A 81 -10.16 -3.31 -14.81
C ASN A 81 -9.74 -2.59 -16.10
N ARG A 82 -9.47 -3.35 -17.17
CA ARG A 82 -8.90 -2.78 -18.41
C ARG A 82 -9.87 -1.91 -19.21
N HIS A 83 -11.15 -1.90 -18.86
CA HIS A 83 -12.21 -1.25 -19.61
C HIS A 83 -12.58 0.14 -19.09
N ILE A 84 -11.99 0.57 -17.96
CA ILE A 84 -12.29 1.87 -17.34
C ILE A 84 -11.13 2.86 -17.52
N TYR A 85 -11.38 4.12 -17.13
CA TYR A 85 -10.35 5.16 -17.11
C TYR A 85 -9.05 4.63 -16.47
N PRO A 86 -7.86 4.98 -16.97
CA PRO A 86 -7.53 6.04 -17.94
C PRO A 86 -7.30 5.58 -19.39
N GLY A 87 -7.16 4.28 -19.66
CA GLY A 87 -6.81 3.78 -20.99
C GLY A 87 -5.42 4.22 -21.49
N ASP A 88 -4.47 4.46 -20.58
CA ASP A 88 -3.19 5.11 -20.89
C ASP A 88 -2.13 4.12 -21.38
N GLY A 89 -2.18 3.78 -22.66
CA GLY A 89 -1.27 2.80 -23.27
C GLY A 89 0.22 3.18 -23.23
N TYR A 90 0.56 4.46 -23.12
CA TYR A 90 1.96 4.90 -23.00
C TYR A 90 2.51 4.56 -21.62
N ALA A 91 1.74 4.87 -20.57
CA ALA A 91 2.07 4.59 -19.17
C ALA A 91 2.17 3.09 -18.90
N LYS A 92 1.29 2.27 -19.51
CA LYS A 92 1.30 0.79 -19.38
C LYS A 92 2.66 0.13 -19.66
N ARG A 93 3.55 0.77 -20.41
CA ARG A 93 4.90 0.25 -20.71
C ARG A 93 5.83 0.22 -19.47
N ALA A 94 5.49 0.96 -18.42
CA ALA A 94 6.18 0.95 -17.14
C ALA A 94 5.87 -0.31 -16.32
N ILE A 95 4.66 -0.86 -16.50
CA ILE A 95 4.17 -2.01 -15.74
C ILE A 95 4.98 -3.26 -16.11
N LYS A 96 5.75 -3.78 -15.16
CA LYS A 96 6.52 -5.02 -15.35
C LYS A 96 5.63 -6.24 -15.19
N ARG A 97 4.65 -6.18 -14.30
CA ARG A 97 3.66 -7.22 -14.09
C ARG A 97 2.25 -6.67 -14.20
N LYS A 98 1.72 -6.71 -15.41
CA LYS A 98 0.40 -6.18 -15.76
C LYS A 98 -0.65 -7.28 -15.68
N VAL A 99 -1.69 -7.06 -14.89
CA VAL A 99 -2.81 -7.98 -14.73
C VAL A 99 -4.09 -7.23 -15.09
N GLU A 100 -4.61 -7.51 -16.28
CA GLU A 100 -5.83 -6.88 -16.75
C GLU A 100 -7.04 -7.77 -16.37
N LEU A 101 -8.00 -7.17 -15.67
CA LEU A 101 -9.24 -7.82 -15.23
C LEU A 101 -10.42 -7.46 -16.14
N GLU A 102 -11.41 -8.34 -16.17
CA GLU A 102 -12.67 -8.11 -16.87
C GLU A 102 -13.72 -7.48 -15.95
N TRP A 103 -14.78 -6.93 -16.54
CA TRP A 103 -15.97 -6.52 -15.80
C TRP A 103 -16.51 -7.66 -14.93
N GLY A 104 -16.88 -7.33 -13.71
CA GLY A 104 -17.51 -8.28 -12.80
C GLY A 104 -16.60 -9.41 -12.33
N THR A 105 -15.28 -9.31 -12.46
CA THR A 105 -14.38 -10.27 -11.79
C THR A 105 -14.71 -10.35 -10.30
N GLU A 106 -14.91 -11.58 -9.82
CA GLU A 106 -15.29 -11.91 -8.45
C GLU A 106 -14.08 -12.35 -7.60
N ASP A 107 -14.32 -12.51 -6.29
CA ASP A 107 -13.30 -12.79 -5.27
C ASP A 107 -12.31 -13.91 -5.63
N MET A 108 -12.79 -15.07 -6.10
CA MET A 108 -11.93 -16.23 -6.30
C MET A 108 -10.87 -15.97 -7.37
N GLU A 109 -11.29 -15.49 -8.53
CA GLU A 109 -10.38 -15.16 -9.64
C GLU A 109 -9.45 -14.03 -9.23
N TYR A 110 -10.00 -12.97 -8.63
CA TYR A 110 -9.25 -11.81 -8.20
C TYR A 110 -8.14 -12.16 -7.21
N LEU A 111 -8.48 -12.85 -6.12
CA LEU A 111 -7.52 -13.19 -5.07
C LEU A 111 -6.44 -14.15 -5.57
N GLN A 112 -6.79 -15.11 -6.44
CA GLN A 112 -5.80 -15.99 -7.07
C GLN A 112 -4.80 -15.21 -7.92
N LYS A 113 -5.28 -14.26 -8.74
CA LYS A 113 -4.42 -13.39 -9.55
C LYS A 113 -3.54 -12.51 -8.67
N VAL A 114 -4.09 -11.88 -7.64
CA VAL A 114 -3.33 -11.03 -6.69
C VAL A 114 -2.23 -11.83 -6.01
N GLU A 115 -2.53 -13.01 -5.47
CA GLU A 115 -1.53 -13.85 -4.79
C GLU A 115 -0.43 -14.31 -5.75
N LEU A 116 -0.79 -14.90 -6.89
CA LEU A 116 0.16 -15.37 -7.90
C LEU A 116 1.10 -14.24 -8.36
N HIS A 117 0.53 -13.08 -8.66
CA HIS A 117 1.27 -11.99 -9.25
C HIS A 117 2.09 -11.19 -8.23
N SER A 118 1.58 -10.99 -7.01
CA SER A 118 2.37 -10.34 -5.96
C SER A 118 3.57 -11.19 -5.53
N GLU A 119 3.40 -12.51 -5.41
CA GLU A 119 4.52 -13.43 -5.17
C GLU A 119 5.53 -13.40 -6.32
N GLY A 120 5.06 -13.39 -7.57
CA GLY A 120 5.91 -13.25 -8.75
C GLY A 120 6.71 -11.96 -8.77
N ALA A 121 6.06 -10.81 -8.54
CA ALA A 121 6.72 -9.50 -8.49
C ALA A 121 7.84 -9.46 -7.43
N LEU A 122 7.55 -9.96 -6.22
CA LEU A 122 8.49 -9.96 -5.11
C LEU A 122 9.59 -11.04 -5.22
N ASN A 123 9.47 -11.98 -6.16
CA ASN A 123 10.50 -12.98 -6.48
C ASN A 123 11.42 -12.50 -7.61
N GLU A 124 10.89 -11.76 -8.59
CA GLU A 124 11.67 -11.18 -9.69
C GLU A 124 12.59 -10.06 -9.21
N ILE A 125 12.11 -9.25 -8.27
CA ILE A 125 12.90 -8.20 -7.66
C ILE A 125 12.68 -8.24 -6.15
N ARG A 126 13.77 -8.13 -5.40
CA ARG A 126 13.72 -7.93 -3.95
C ARG A 126 13.76 -6.42 -3.66
N PRO A 127 12.63 -5.72 -3.45
CA PRO A 127 12.65 -4.31 -3.13
C PRO A 127 13.14 -4.06 -1.69
N ASP A 128 13.56 -2.83 -1.44
CA ASP A 128 13.84 -2.36 -0.08
C ASP A 128 12.56 -1.89 0.62
N ILE A 129 11.53 -1.54 -0.16
CA ILE A 129 10.19 -1.16 0.32
C ILE A 129 9.10 -1.50 -0.70
N ILE A 130 7.93 -1.91 -0.20
CA ILE A 130 6.70 -2.02 -0.99
C ILE A 130 5.85 -0.76 -0.78
N ILE A 131 5.42 -0.14 -1.87
CA ILE A 131 4.33 0.84 -1.87
C ILE A 131 3.07 0.12 -2.35
N TYR A 132 2.13 -0.10 -1.43
CA TYR A 132 0.91 -0.83 -1.69
C TYR A 132 -0.27 0.14 -1.82
N ASN A 133 -0.80 0.27 -3.03
CA ASN A 133 -2.01 1.06 -3.30
C ASN A 133 -3.24 0.16 -3.22
N ALA A 134 -4.07 0.40 -2.20
CA ALA A 134 -5.12 -0.50 -1.76
C ALA A 134 -6.53 0.03 -2.07
N GLY A 135 -6.73 0.57 -3.28
CA GLY A 135 -8.00 1.12 -3.76
C GLY A 135 -9.19 0.22 -3.47
N THR A 136 -10.29 0.76 -2.95
CA THR A 136 -11.49 -0.02 -2.59
C THR A 136 -12.61 0.11 -3.60
N ASP A 137 -12.38 0.80 -4.71
CA ASP A 137 -13.32 0.90 -5.83
C ASP A 137 -13.45 -0.41 -6.63
N ILE A 138 -12.65 -1.44 -6.33
CA ILE A 138 -12.88 -2.82 -6.78
C ILE A 138 -14.14 -3.47 -6.16
N LEU A 139 -14.74 -2.83 -5.16
CA LEU A 139 -15.88 -3.33 -4.39
C LEU A 139 -17.14 -3.48 -5.26
N ASP A 140 -17.85 -4.58 -5.08
CA ASP A 140 -19.14 -4.80 -5.74
C ASP A 140 -20.12 -3.64 -5.49
N GLY A 141 -20.69 -3.16 -6.59
CA GLY A 141 -21.57 -1.99 -6.66
C GLY A 141 -20.86 -0.64 -6.59
N ASP A 142 -19.52 -0.59 -6.68
CA ASP A 142 -18.81 0.69 -6.79
C ASP A 142 -19.14 1.34 -8.15
N PRO A 143 -19.49 2.64 -8.17
CA PRO A 143 -19.96 3.30 -9.39
C PRO A 143 -18.88 3.47 -10.46
N LEU A 144 -17.59 3.32 -10.13
CA LEU A 144 -16.49 3.60 -11.05
C LEU A 144 -15.63 2.36 -11.37
N GLY A 145 -15.42 1.44 -10.41
CA GLY A 145 -14.44 0.36 -10.59
C GLY A 145 -14.89 -0.87 -11.37
N GLY A 146 -16.19 -1.20 -11.38
CA GLY A 146 -16.72 -2.22 -12.29
C GLY A 146 -16.36 -3.68 -12.01
N LEU A 147 -15.77 -3.97 -10.86
CA LEU A 147 -15.51 -5.34 -10.39
C LEU A 147 -16.59 -5.79 -9.40
N ALA A 148 -16.60 -7.07 -9.05
CA ALA A 148 -17.58 -7.68 -8.16
C ALA A 148 -16.92 -8.25 -6.90
N ILE A 149 -15.96 -7.52 -6.32
CA ILE A 149 -15.21 -7.99 -5.14
C ILE A 149 -16.02 -7.73 -3.88
N SER A 150 -16.14 -8.72 -3.00
CA SER A 150 -16.84 -8.59 -1.73
C SER A 150 -16.02 -7.80 -0.70
N PRO A 151 -16.64 -7.28 0.37
CA PRO A 151 -15.90 -6.72 1.50
C PRO A 151 -14.84 -7.68 2.08
N GLN A 152 -15.17 -8.98 2.16
CA GLN A 152 -14.26 -10.03 2.63
C GLN A 152 -13.11 -10.24 1.64
N GLY A 153 -13.37 -10.15 0.34
CA GLY A 153 -12.36 -10.16 -0.71
C GLY A 153 -11.32 -9.06 -0.52
N ILE A 154 -11.76 -7.82 -0.25
CA ILE A 154 -10.85 -6.69 0.02
C ILE A 154 -10.00 -6.93 1.29
N ILE A 155 -10.62 -7.38 2.37
CA ILE A 155 -9.89 -7.71 3.62
C ILE A 155 -8.86 -8.80 3.36
N LYS A 156 -9.21 -9.82 2.58
CA LYS A 156 -8.32 -10.94 2.26
C LYS A 156 -7.18 -10.52 1.34
N ARG A 157 -7.46 -9.66 0.36
CA ARG A 157 -6.46 -9.04 -0.53
C ARG A 157 -5.37 -8.34 0.28
N ASP A 158 -5.77 -7.47 1.20
CA ASP A 158 -4.82 -6.73 2.03
C ASP A 158 -3.99 -7.68 2.91
N GLU A 159 -4.62 -8.73 3.47
CA GLU A 159 -3.92 -9.77 4.22
C GLU A 159 -2.87 -10.51 3.38
N ILE A 160 -3.18 -10.88 2.13
CA ILE A 160 -2.25 -11.55 1.20
C ILE A 160 -0.99 -10.70 1.02
N ILE A 161 -1.15 -9.40 0.72
CA ILE A 161 -0.01 -8.50 0.47
C ILE A 161 0.83 -8.32 1.73
N PHE A 162 0.20 -8.08 2.90
CA PHE A 162 0.93 -7.95 4.15
C PHE A 162 1.64 -9.24 4.58
N ARG A 163 1.04 -10.42 4.34
CA ARG A 163 1.74 -11.70 4.56
C ARG A 163 2.93 -11.86 3.63
N ALA A 164 2.80 -11.52 2.35
CA ALA A 164 3.88 -11.59 1.37
C ALA A 164 5.06 -10.69 1.76
N ALA A 165 4.78 -9.45 2.19
CA ALA A 165 5.77 -8.50 2.69
C ALA A 165 6.46 -9.01 3.97
N ARG A 166 5.67 -9.45 4.96
CA ARG A 166 6.18 -9.90 6.26
C ARG A 166 7.05 -11.15 6.15
N ARG A 167 6.63 -12.15 5.36
CA ARG A 167 7.43 -13.38 5.14
C ARG A 167 8.81 -13.08 4.55
N ARG A 168 8.94 -11.99 3.78
CA ARG A 168 10.19 -11.56 3.16
C ARG A 168 10.96 -10.52 3.98
N GLY A 169 10.40 -10.06 5.10
CA GLY A 169 10.96 -8.99 5.92
C GLY A 169 11.07 -7.66 5.17
N ILE A 170 10.15 -7.38 4.24
CA ILE A 170 10.17 -6.16 3.43
C ILE A 170 9.24 -5.11 4.07
N PRO A 171 9.74 -3.90 4.38
CA PRO A 171 8.92 -2.77 4.78
C PRO A 171 7.77 -2.47 3.81
N ILE A 172 6.58 -2.17 4.32
CA ILE A 172 5.40 -1.86 3.49
C ILE A 172 4.75 -0.52 3.87
N LEU A 173 4.53 0.34 2.88
CA LEU A 173 3.67 1.53 2.99
C LEU A 173 2.35 1.26 2.27
N MET A 174 1.25 1.18 3.00
CA MET A 174 -0.10 1.11 2.43
C MET A 174 -0.69 2.51 2.28
N VAL A 175 -1.32 2.75 1.13
CA VAL A 175 -2.20 3.90 0.85
C VAL A 175 -3.53 3.37 0.32
N THR A 176 -4.62 4.13 0.43
CA THR A 176 -5.98 3.58 0.25
C THR A 176 -6.68 3.98 -1.05
N SER A 177 -6.27 5.07 -1.72
CA SER A 177 -6.80 5.50 -3.04
C SER A 177 -8.34 5.55 -3.13
N GLY A 178 -8.90 5.05 -4.23
CA GLY A 178 -10.31 5.11 -4.61
C GLY A 178 -11.24 4.29 -3.73
N GLY A 179 -12.54 4.51 -3.96
CA GLY A 179 -13.61 3.89 -3.19
C GLY A 179 -14.74 4.87 -2.97
N TYR A 180 -15.84 4.66 -3.67
CA TYR A 180 -16.88 5.68 -3.83
C TYR A 180 -18.20 5.27 -3.18
N GLN A 181 -18.20 4.20 -2.37
CA GLN A 181 -19.34 3.77 -1.59
C GLN A 181 -19.23 4.22 -0.13
N LYS A 182 -20.37 4.54 0.50
CA LYS A 182 -20.43 4.91 1.93
C LYS A 182 -19.82 3.84 2.86
N LYS A 183 -19.84 2.58 2.45
CA LYS A 183 -19.32 1.42 3.21
C LYS A 183 -17.79 1.29 3.14
N THR A 184 -17.10 1.98 2.22
CA THR A 184 -15.65 1.91 2.03
C THR A 184 -14.86 2.18 3.31
N ALA A 185 -15.17 3.27 4.03
CA ALA A 185 -14.44 3.62 5.25
C ALA A 185 -14.51 2.51 6.31
N ARG A 186 -15.66 1.82 6.40
CA ARG A 186 -15.82 0.69 7.31
C ARG A 186 -14.98 -0.51 6.89
N ILE A 187 -14.92 -0.81 5.59
CA ILE A 187 -14.13 -1.92 5.04
C ILE A 187 -12.63 -1.68 5.26
N ILE A 188 -12.15 -0.46 5.03
CA ILE A 188 -10.76 -0.07 5.33
C ILE A 188 -10.45 -0.31 6.82
N ALA A 189 -11.34 0.14 7.71
CA ALA A 189 -11.16 -0.07 9.14
C ALA A 189 -11.16 -1.58 9.50
N ASP A 190 -12.09 -2.36 8.96
CA ASP A 190 -12.18 -3.80 9.20
C ASP A 190 -10.95 -4.56 8.66
N SER A 191 -10.38 -4.11 7.53
CA SER A 191 -9.12 -4.62 6.99
C SER A 191 -7.94 -4.32 7.92
N ILE A 192 -7.77 -3.08 8.37
CA ILE A 192 -6.71 -2.71 9.32
C ILE A 192 -6.84 -3.50 10.62
N LEU A 193 -8.06 -3.66 11.14
CA LEU A 193 -8.30 -4.49 12.32
C LEU A 193 -8.00 -5.97 12.06
N ASN A 194 -8.26 -6.49 10.85
CA ASN A 194 -7.86 -7.85 10.47
C ASN A 194 -6.34 -7.98 10.47
N LEU A 195 -5.62 -7.08 9.81
CA LEU A 195 -4.15 -7.09 9.79
C LEU A 195 -3.58 -7.09 11.22
N HIS A 196 -4.16 -6.31 12.12
CA HIS A 196 -3.75 -6.29 13.53
C HIS A 196 -4.03 -7.61 14.25
N ARG A 197 -5.24 -8.19 14.09
CA ARG A 197 -5.59 -9.49 14.68
C ARG A 197 -4.71 -10.64 14.15
N GLN A 198 -4.28 -10.57 12.90
CA GLN A 198 -3.34 -11.51 12.30
C GLN A 198 -1.88 -11.27 12.71
N GLY A 199 -1.63 -10.25 13.56
CA GLY A 199 -0.31 -9.83 14.00
C GLY A 199 0.54 -9.21 12.90
N LEU A 200 0.00 -8.97 11.71
CA LEU A 200 0.73 -8.43 10.54
C LEU A 200 1.12 -6.96 10.71
N ILE A 201 0.37 -6.25 11.57
CA ILE A 201 0.68 -4.90 12.04
C ILE A 201 0.47 -4.81 13.56
N GLY A 202 1.18 -3.90 14.21
CA GLY A 202 1.21 -3.78 15.67
C GLY A 202 2.63 -3.82 16.22
N GLU A 203 2.76 -3.84 17.55
CA GLU A 203 4.06 -3.96 18.20
C GLU A 203 4.56 -5.40 18.15
N GLU A 204 5.55 -5.68 17.31
CA GLU A 204 6.48 -6.76 17.55
C GLU A 204 7.83 -6.19 17.96
N HIS A 205 8.36 -6.74 19.06
CA HIS A 205 9.60 -6.32 19.69
C HIS A 205 10.74 -6.26 18.67
N ARG A 206 11.36 -5.07 18.62
CA ARG A 206 12.63 -4.73 17.94
C ARG A 206 13.34 -5.96 17.38
N ILE A 207 13.43 -6.06 16.05
CA ILE A 207 14.58 -6.75 15.46
C ILE A 207 15.80 -6.00 15.96
N SER A 208 16.55 -6.66 16.84
CA SER A 208 17.88 -6.27 17.27
C SER A 208 18.74 -6.08 16.02
N LYS A 209 18.81 -4.85 15.52
CA LYS A 209 20.04 -4.38 14.89
C LYS A 209 20.86 -3.83 16.05
N SER A 210 21.98 -4.48 16.30
CA SER A 210 23.10 -3.99 17.08
C SER A 210 23.39 -2.55 16.66
N ILE A 211 22.82 -1.58 17.37
CA ILE A 211 23.14 -0.16 17.16
C ILE A 211 24.40 0.08 17.97
N GLN A 212 25.51 0.10 17.24
CA GLN A 212 26.76 0.67 17.67
C GLN A 212 26.49 2.16 17.97
N PHE A 213 26.83 2.58 19.19
CA PHE A 213 26.63 3.95 19.67
C PHE A 213 27.24 4.97 18.70
N ILE A 214 26.42 5.88 18.19
CA ILE A 214 26.87 7.22 17.81
C ILE A 214 25.97 8.20 18.57
N LEU A 215 26.53 8.75 19.65
CA LEU A 215 25.95 9.83 20.44
C LEU A 215 25.95 11.10 19.60
N TYR A 216 24.78 11.71 19.34
CA TYR A 216 24.66 13.17 19.21
C TYR A 216 23.22 13.64 19.51
N GLY A 217 23.09 14.49 20.55
CA GLY A 217 22.23 15.68 20.54
C GLY A 217 20.72 15.53 20.77
N LYS A 218 20.29 15.97 21.97
CA LYS A 218 18.95 16.39 22.41
C LYS A 218 18.16 17.12 21.29
N GLU A 219 16.84 17.02 21.10
CA GLU A 219 15.72 17.11 22.05
C GLU A 219 14.50 16.31 21.55
N HIS A 220 13.82 15.63 22.48
CA HIS A 220 12.59 14.87 22.25
C HIS A 220 11.38 15.67 22.73
N PHE A 221 10.33 15.75 21.91
CA PHE A 221 8.95 15.84 22.40
C PHE A 221 8.10 14.81 21.66
N SER A 222 7.66 13.78 22.39
CA SER A 222 6.64 12.82 21.96
C SER A 222 5.52 12.88 23.00
N PHE A 223 4.34 13.34 22.60
CA PHE A 223 3.15 13.21 23.45
C PHE A 223 2.62 11.78 23.33
N CYS A 224 2.74 11.03 24.41
CA CYS A 224 2.08 9.75 24.61
C CYS A 224 0.82 10.02 25.46
N VAL A 225 -0.35 9.67 24.94
CA VAL A 225 -1.61 9.74 25.71
C VAL A 225 -1.64 8.54 26.67
N PRO A 226 -1.77 8.73 27.99
CA PRO A 226 -1.87 7.59 28.91
C PRO A 226 -3.20 6.88 28.73
N GLN A 227 -3.15 5.58 28.40
CA GLN A 227 -4.28 4.69 28.65
C GLN A 227 -4.37 4.44 30.15
N LYS A 228 -5.48 4.83 30.78
CA LYS A 228 -5.89 4.28 32.07
C LYS A 228 -6.50 2.90 31.83
N LYS A 229 -5.90 1.87 32.42
CA LYS A 229 -6.59 0.62 32.76
C LYS A 229 -6.95 0.68 34.25
N ASP A 230 -8.20 0.35 34.53
CA ASP A 230 -8.72 0.07 35.85
C ASP A 230 -7.94 -1.10 36.50
N ASN A 231 -7.71 -1.08 37.81
CA ASN A 231 -8.59 -1.75 38.77
C ASN A 231 -8.01 -1.89 40.20
N PHE A 232 -8.94 -1.83 41.15
CA PHE A 232 -9.05 -2.54 42.44
C PHE A 232 -8.44 -2.02 43.77
N MET A 233 -9.34 -2.16 44.76
CA MET A 233 -9.23 -2.30 46.21
C MET A 233 -9.29 -1.04 47.08
N GLY A 234 -10.31 -1.04 47.93
CA GLY A 234 -10.68 0.05 48.82
C GLY A 234 -10.07 -0.06 50.20
N LEU A 235 -10.54 0.84 51.08
CA LEU A 235 -10.62 0.74 52.52
C LEU A 235 -11.37 2.00 53.02
N GLU A 236 -12.36 1.76 53.87
CA GLU A 236 -13.23 2.66 54.66
C GLU A 236 -14.30 3.50 53.93
#